data_AF-A0AAC8QCZ3-F1
#
_entry.id   AF-A0AAC8QCZ3-F1
#
_cell.length_a   1.000
_cell.length_b   1.000
_cell.length_c   1.000
_cell.angle_alpha   90.00
_cell.angle_beta   90.00
_cell.angle_gamma   90.00
#
_symmetry.space_group_name_H-M   'P 1'
#
loop_
_entity.id
_entity.type
_entity.pdbx_description
1 polymer ?
#
loop_
_entity_poly.entity_id
_entity_poly.type
_entity_poly.pdbx_seq_one_letter_code
_entity_poly.pdbx_strand_id
1 'polypeptide(L)'
;MATVLVQPSPGLRAEGQFHPLTLGWVRPYARLGATAFFVEEDAQGATTFFGGVSGRAALGVDVQFTSRLFAFADVAYEHFLTSGDRYQPRSVLFSLGVGLFP
;
A
#
# COMPACT_ATOMS: atom_id res chain seq x y z
N MET A 1 -11.50 1.49 1.83
CA MET A 1 -10.59 0.38 1.47
C MET A 1 -9.60 0.22 2.60
N ALA A 2 -9.49 -0.98 3.19
CA ALA A 2 -8.52 -1.27 4.24
C ALA A 2 -7.48 -2.24 3.67
N THR A 3 -6.26 -1.75 3.47
CA THR A 3 -5.12 -2.57 3.04
C THR A 3 -4.39 -3.01 4.31
N VAL A 4 -4.43 -4.30 4.64
CA VAL A 4 -3.66 -4.85 5.76
C VAL A 4 -2.26 -5.14 5.26
N LEU A 5 -1.31 -4.27 5.62
CA LEU A 5 0.10 -4.59 5.49
C LEU A 5 0.59 -5.13 6.84
N VAL A 6 1.06 -6.38 6.87
CA VAL A 6 1.77 -6.91 8.04
C VAL A 6 3.19 -6.33 7.98
N GLN A 7 3.32 -5.11 8.50
CA GLN A 7 4.61 -4.45 8.67
C GLN A 7 4.92 -4.40 10.17
N PRO A 8 6.15 -4.73 10.59
CA PRO A 8 6.53 -4.72 12.00
C PRO A 8 6.52 -3.31 12.62
N SER A 9 6.51 -2.26 11.79
CA SER A 9 6.44 -0.87 12.22
C SER A 9 5.04 -0.27 11.98
N PRO A 10 4.34 0.27 13.01
CA PRO A 10 3.15 1.06 12.79
C PRO A 10 3.44 2.27 11.88
N GLY A 11 2.55 2.48 10.92
CA GLY A 11 2.66 3.54 9.93
C GLY A 11 1.31 4.08 9.49
N LEU A 12 1.32 5.30 8.97
CA LEU A 12 0.17 5.95 8.37
C LEU A 12 0.40 5.99 6.86
N ARG A 13 -0.59 5.50 6.11
CA ARG A 13 -0.57 5.49 4.66
C ARG A 13 -1.68 6.37 4.11
N ALA A 14 -1.32 7.26 3.21
CA ALA A 14 -2.26 8.04 2.42
C ALA A 14 -2.12 7.62 0.95
N GLU A 15 -3.24 7.25 0.32
CA GLU A 15 -3.27 6.81 -1.08
C GLU A 15 -4.38 7.50 -1.87
N GLY A 16 -4.04 7.97 -3.07
CA GLY A 16 -4.99 8.37 -4.08
C GLY A 16 -5.11 7.29 -5.14
N GLN A 17 -6.34 6.87 -5.45
CA GLN A 17 -6.63 5.87 -6.48
C GLN A 17 -7.44 6.52 -7.61
N PHE A 18 -7.00 6.28 -8.84
CA PHE A 18 -7.64 6.77 -10.05
C PHE A 18 -8.05 5.60 -10.94
N HIS A 19 -9.33 5.58 -11.35
CA HIS A 19 -9.88 4.61 -12.28
C HIS A 19 -10.05 5.25 -13.67
N PRO A 20 -9.15 4.99 -14.63
CA PRO A 20 -9.24 5.62 -15.94
C PRO A 20 -10.44 5.13 -16.77
N LEU A 21 -10.92 3.91 -16.51
CA LEU A 21 -11.92 3.21 -17.33
C LEU A 21 -12.79 2.32 -16.44
N THR A 22 -14.03 2.09 -16.87
CA THR A 22 -14.93 1.08 -16.29
C THR A 22 -15.37 0.13 -17.40
N LEU A 23 -14.98 -1.13 -17.32
CA LEU A 23 -15.24 -2.17 -18.32
C LEU A 23 -16.22 -3.20 -17.74
N GLY A 24 -17.50 -2.79 -17.66
CA GLY A 24 -18.53 -3.59 -17.00
C GLY A 24 -18.21 -3.78 -15.52
N TRP A 25 -17.82 -4.99 -15.14
CA TRP A 25 -17.56 -5.37 -13.75
C TRP A 25 -16.08 -5.22 -13.39
N VAL A 26 -15.25 -4.86 -14.36
CA VAL A 26 -13.80 -4.75 -14.21
C VAL A 26 -13.40 -3.28 -14.30
N ARG A 27 -12.62 -2.80 -13.33
CA ARG A 27 -12.12 -1.42 -13.31
C ARG A 27 -10.62 -1.40 -13.07
N PRO A 28 -9.80 -1.21 -14.11
CA PRO A 28 -8.38 -0.95 -13.90
C PRO A 28 -8.19 0.32 -13.10
N TYR A 29 -7.10 0.41 -12.34
CA TYR A 29 -6.74 1.61 -11.61
C TYR A 29 -5.23 1.81 -11.54
N ALA A 30 -4.86 3.07 -11.33
CA ALA A 30 -3.55 3.48 -10.87
C ALA A 30 -3.69 4.04 -9.46
N ARG A 31 -2.75 3.71 -8.57
CA ARG A 31 -2.72 4.22 -7.19
C ARG A 31 -1.36 4.85 -6.93
N LEU A 32 -1.36 6.01 -6.30
CA LEU A 32 -0.17 6.66 -5.78
C LEU A 32 -0.37 6.90 -4.29
N GLY A 33 0.68 6.68 -3.50
CA GLY A 33 0.59 6.85 -2.07
C GLY A 33 1.92 7.17 -1.42
N ALA A 34 1.84 7.56 -0.16
CA ALA A 34 3.00 7.72 0.70
C ALA A 34 2.70 7.06 2.04
N THR A 35 3.73 6.43 2.62
CA THR A 35 3.66 5.83 3.96
C THR A 35 4.70 6.47 4.86
N ALA A 36 4.28 6.94 6.04
CA ALA A 36 5.17 7.40 7.11
C ALA A 36 5.18 6.36 8.24
N PHE A 37 6.37 5.94 8.68
CA PHE A 37 6.57 4.95 9.74
C PHE A 37 7.02 5.64 11.03
N PHE A 38 6.35 5.33 12.16
CA PHE A 38 6.54 6.06 13.42
C PHE A 38 7.36 5.32 14.46
N VAL A 39 7.52 4.01 14.32
CA VAL A 39 8.25 3.18 15.29
C VAL A 39 9.11 2.19 14.53
N GLU A 40 10.42 2.38 14.56
CA GLU A 40 11.39 1.44 14.02
C GLU A 40 12.36 1.04 15.14
N GLU A 41 12.43 -0.26 15.43
CA GLU A 41 13.45 -0.82 16.31
C GLU A 41 14.73 -1.01 15.47
N ASP A 42 15.86 -0.51 15.93
CA ASP A 42 17.15 -0.69 15.25
C ASP A 42 17.74 -2.09 15.50
N ALA A 43 18.86 -2.40 14.85
CA ALA A 43 19.57 -3.69 15.01
C ALA A 43 20.10 -3.93 16.44
N GLN A 44 20.11 -2.90 17.29
CA GLN A 44 20.60 -2.89 18.66
C GLN A 44 19.46 -2.86 19.69
N GLY A 45 18.19 -2.88 19.26
CA GLY A 45 17.01 -2.87 20.13
C GLY A 45 16.56 -1.47 20.59
N ALA A 46 17.11 -0.39 20.04
CA ALA A 46 16.67 0.96 20.35
C ALA A 46 15.49 1.37 19.46
N THR A 47 14.44 1.90 20.10
CA THR A 47 13.26 2.41 19.41
C THR A 47 13.55 3.82 18.86
N THR A 48 13.56 3.96 17.54
CA THR A 48 13.59 5.26 16.87
C THR A 48 12.16 5.68 16.51
N PHE A 49 11.82 6.93 16.85
CA PHE A 49 10.48 7.49 16.65
C PHE A 49 10.25 8.08 15.24
N PHE A 50 11.17 7.84 14.31
CA PHE A 50 11.10 8.34 12.93
C PHE A 50 11.67 7.29 11.97
N GLY A 51 10.90 6.21 11.76
CA GLY A 51 11.30 5.01 11.02
C GLY A 51 11.29 5.13 9.50
N GLY A 52 11.06 6.34 8.97
CA GLY A 52 11.20 6.63 7.56
C GLY A 52 9.90 6.96 6.82
N VAL A 53 10.08 7.44 5.59
CA VAL A 53 9.01 7.80 4.66
C VAL A 53 9.22 7.03 3.36
N SER A 54 8.14 6.52 2.78
CA SER A 54 8.14 5.86 1.49
C SER A 54 7.13 6.46 0.54
N GLY A 55 7.47 6.45 -0.75
CA GLY A 55 6.54 6.69 -1.84
C GLY A 55 6.16 5.37 -2.51
N ARG A 56 4.90 5.24 -2.92
CA ARG A 56 4.34 4.05 -3.56
C ARG A 56 3.62 4.42 -4.85
N ALA A 57 3.81 3.60 -5.87
CA ALA A 57 3.00 3.58 -7.07
C ALA A 57 2.49 2.17 -7.34
N ALA A 58 1.21 2.01 -7.69
CA ALA A 58 0.61 0.73 -7.97
C ALA A 58 -0.28 0.77 -9.21
N LEU A 59 -0.36 -0.37 -9.90
CA LEU A 59 -1.29 -0.63 -10.98
C LEU A 59 -2.07 -1.88 -10.63
N GLY A 60 -3.39 -1.83 -10.80
CA GLY A 60 -4.25 -2.93 -10.40
C GLY A 60 -5.59 -2.93 -11.11
N VAL A 61 -6.39 -3.91 -10.72
CA VAL A 61 -7.73 -4.13 -11.24
C VAL A 61 -8.67 -4.43 -10.09
N ASP A 62 -9.82 -3.76 -10.07
CA ASP A 62 -10.97 -4.12 -9.24
C ASP A 62 -11.94 -4.96 -10.07
N VAL A 63 -12.47 -6.04 -9.48
CA VAL A 63 -13.59 -6.83 -10.02
C VAL A 63 -14.78 -6.69 -9.08
N GLN A 64 -15.85 -6.07 -9.55
CA GLN A 64 -17.06 -5.82 -8.80
C GLN A 64 -18.04 -6.98 -8.97
N PHE A 65 -18.26 -7.77 -7.92
CA PHE A 65 -19.20 -8.90 -7.95
C PHE A 65 -20.64 -8.44 -7.71
N THR A 66 -20.82 -7.47 -6.81
CA THR A 66 -22.10 -6.85 -6.45
C THR A 66 -21.88 -5.36 -6.26
N SER A 67 -22.95 -4.56 -6.20
CA SER A 67 -22.87 -3.13 -5.86
C SER A 67 -22.04 -2.82 -4.61
N ARG A 68 -21.97 -3.76 -3.66
CA ARG A 68 -21.26 -3.61 -2.38
C ARG A 68 -19.96 -4.41 -2.27
N LEU A 69 -19.73 -5.42 -3.10
CA LEU A 69 -18.60 -6.36 -2.94
C LEU A 69 -17.69 -6.31 -4.16
N PHE A 70 -16.40 -6.13 -3.91
CA PHE A 70 -15.37 -6.20 -4.95
C PHE A 70 -14.15 -6.99 -4.48
N ALA A 71 -13.45 -7.62 -5.42
CA ALA A 71 -12.06 -8.04 -5.23
C ALA A 71 -11.13 -7.07 -5.93
N PHE A 72 -9.88 -7.01 -5.48
CA PHE A 72 -8.84 -6.28 -6.15
C PHE A 72 -7.55 -7.11 -6.20
N ALA A 73 -6.74 -6.84 -7.22
CA ALA A 73 -5.35 -7.26 -7.29
C ALA A 73 -4.49 -6.10 -7.80
N ASP A 74 -3.33 -5.87 -7.19
CA ASP A 74 -2.36 -4.88 -7.64
C ASP A 74 -0.92 -5.33 -7.51
N VAL A 75 -0.09 -4.77 -8.39
CA VAL A 75 1.36 -4.75 -8.27
C VAL A 75 1.76 -3.33 -7.90
N ALA A 76 2.52 -3.19 -6.83
CA ALA A 76 3.02 -1.92 -6.37
C ALA A 76 4.53 -1.90 -6.27
N TYR A 77 5.10 -0.75 -6.57
CA TYR A 77 6.49 -0.43 -6.32
C TYR A 77 6.55 0.58 -5.18
N GLU A 78 7.28 0.24 -4.11
CA GLU A 78 7.46 1.08 -2.94
C GLU A 78 8.94 1.45 -2.82
N HIS A 79 9.20 2.73 -2.64
CA HIS A 79 10.53 3.31 -2.56
C HIS A 79 10.67 4.08 -1.25
N PHE A 80 11.61 3.66 -0.40
CA PHE A 80 11.90 4.32 0.86
C PHE A 80 12.85 5.50 0.61
N LEU A 81 12.39 6.70 0.95
CA LEU A 81 13.11 7.97 0.78
C LEU A 81 14.05 8.24 1.96
N THR A 82 13.64 7.81 3.15
CA THR A 82 14.45 7.81 4.37
C THR A 82 14.30 6.44 5.01
N SER A 83 15.42 5.77 5.29
CA SER A 83 15.43 4.44 5.91
C SER A 83 16.46 4.39 7.03
N GLY A 84 16.09 3.86 8.19
CA GLY A 84 17.04 3.14 9.03
C GLY A 84 17.56 1.91 8.27
N ASP A 85 18.76 1.43 8.59
CA ASP A 85 19.50 0.38 7.85
C ASP A 85 18.76 -0.97 7.63
N ARG A 86 17.50 -1.13 8.08
CA ARG A 86 16.73 -2.39 8.02
C ARG A 86 15.88 -2.59 6.77
N TYR A 87 15.50 -1.54 6.03
CA TYR A 87 14.58 -1.70 4.90
C TYR A 87 15.30 -1.72 3.55
N GLN A 88 14.93 -2.69 2.69
CA GLN A 88 15.31 -2.65 1.27
C GLN A 88 14.77 -1.36 0.66
N PRO A 89 15.62 -0.50 0.06
CA PRO A 89 15.21 0.83 -0.40
C PRO A 89 14.17 0.78 -1.53
N ARG A 90 13.97 -0.40 -2.14
CA ARG A 90 13.08 -0.64 -3.27
C ARG A 90 12.42 -2.00 -3.10
N SER A 91 11.09 -2.05 -3.12
CA SER A 91 10.34 -3.30 -3.04
C SER A 91 9.22 -3.34 -4.07
N VAL A 92 8.96 -4.55 -4.57
CA VAL A 92 7.79 -4.84 -5.40
C VAL A 92 6.83 -5.67 -4.54
N LEU A 93 5.60 -5.21 -4.43
CA LEU A 93 4.55 -5.82 -3.63
C LEU A 93 3.45 -6.33 -4.54
N PHE A 94 3.03 -7.56 -4.31
CA PHE A 94 1.84 -8.15 -4.92
C PHE A 94 0.74 -8.17 -3.87
N SER A 95 -0.38 -7.54 -4.18
CA SER A 95 -1.52 -7.43 -3.28
C SER A 95 -2.74 -8.06 -3.93
N LEU A 96 -3.51 -8.80 -3.14
CA LEU A 96 -4.82 -9.32 -3.51
C LEU A 96 -5.73 -9.21 -2.29
N GLY A 97 -6.99 -8.88 -2.53
CA GLY A 97 -7.93 -8.70 -1.43
C GLY A 97 -9.35 -8.52 -1.88
N VAL A 98 -10.23 -8.41 -0.88
CA VAL A 98 -11.65 -8.14 -1.05
C VAL A 98 -12.05 -6.92 -0.24
N GLY A 99 -13.03 -6.19 -0.73
CA GLY A 99 -13.52 -4.99 -0.07
C GLY A 99 -15.04 -4.89 -0.15
N LEU A 100 -15.59 -4.25 0.89
CA LEU A 100 -16.99 -3.89 0.96
C LEU A 100 -17.11 -2.36 0.85
N PHE A 101 -18.03 -1.88 0.00
CA PHE A 101 -18.53 -0.51 0.06
C PHE A 101 -19.86 -0.51 0.81
N PRO A 102 -20.12 0.46 1.72
CA PRO A 102 -21.44 0.65 2.30
C PRO A 102 -22.51 0.93 1.23
#